data_AF-A0A1S8ACZ6-F1
#
_entry.id   AF-A0A1S8ACZ6-F1
#
_cell.length_a   1.000
_cell.length_b   1.000
_cell.length_c   1.000
_cell.angle_alpha   90.00
_cell.angle_beta   90.00
_cell.angle_gamma   90.00
#
_symmetry.space_group_name_H-M   'P 1'
#
loop_
_entity.id
_entity.type
_entity.pdbx_description
1 polymer ?
#
loop_
_entity_poly.entity_id
_entity_poly.type
_entity_poly.pdbx_seq_one_letter_code
_entity_poly.pdbx_strand_id
1 'polypeptide(L)'
;MSQMTCKSLAIITLAGVIIQMIGLSLFVWGFFPVKPALTGVSGPESYRAPAFDSDENYGNISLPPHQLRSLYQDLSGIPPSFDRLILLVIDGLPAEFVLGKDGNPPRKAFMEPMPYTQSLLANGMAIGYHAKAAPPT
;
A
#
# COMPACT_ATOMS: atom_id res chain seq x y z
N MET A 1 -49.12 -9.96 33.72
CA MET A 1 -47.81 -9.38 33.34
C MET A 1 -46.76 -10.02 34.23
N SER A 2 -45.91 -10.89 33.67
CA SER A 2 -44.89 -11.60 34.45
C SER A 2 -43.82 -10.61 34.92
N GLN A 3 -43.62 -10.48 36.23
CA GLN A 3 -42.57 -9.61 36.79
C GLN A 3 -41.21 -10.25 36.52
N MET A 4 -40.49 -9.73 35.53
CA MET A 4 -39.08 -10.07 35.34
C MET A 4 -38.32 -9.73 36.62
N THR A 5 -37.66 -10.73 37.21
CA THR A 5 -36.82 -10.51 38.38
C THR A 5 -35.56 -9.74 37.99
N CYS A 6 -35.06 -8.89 38.88
CA CYS A 6 -33.85 -8.06 38.65
C CYS A 6 -32.64 -8.89 38.19
N LYS A 7 -32.53 -10.15 38.64
CA LYS A 7 -31.51 -11.11 38.20
C LYS A 7 -31.66 -11.51 36.73
N SER A 8 -32.89 -11.77 36.29
CA SER A 8 -33.18 -12.11 34.89
C SER A 8 -32.86 -10.93 33.97
N LEU A 9 -33.21 -9.70 34.37
CA LEU A 9 -32.86 -8.50 33.63
C LEU A 9 -31.33 -8.32 33.52
N ALA A 10 -30.60 -8.49 34.62
CA ALA A 10 -29.14 -8.38 34.64
C ALA A 10 -28.44 -9.40 33.71
N ILE A 11 -28.94 -10.64 33.67
CA ILE A 11 -28.41 -11.69 32.78
C ILE A 11 -28.66 -11.32 31.31
N ILE A 12 -29.85 -10.84 30.97
CA ILE A 12 -30.19 -10.42 29.60
C ILE A 12 -29.34 -9.23 29.17
N THR A 13 -29.13 -8.24 30.02
CA THR A 13 -28.27 -7.10 29.71
C THR A 13 -26.82 -7.52 29.52
N LEU A 14 -26.30 -8.44 30.35
CA LEU A 14 -24.93 -8.94 30.22
C LEU A 14 -24.75 -9.70 28.91
N ALA A 15 -25.72 -10.56 28.55
CA ALA A 15 -25.72 -11.26 27.27
C ALA A 15 -25.74 -10.29 26.08
N GLY A 16 -26.55 -9.22 26.15
CA GLY A 16 -26.59 -8.18 25.12
C GLY A 16 -25.25 -7.47 24.94
N VAL A 17 -24.57 -7.11 26.02
CA VAL A 17 -23.24 -6.48 25.96
C VAL A 17 -22.21 -7.42 25.33
N ILE A 18 -22.23 -8.71 25.69
CA ILE A 18 -21.32 -9.70 25.09
C ILE A 18 -21.55 -9.82 23.58
N ILE A 19 -22.80 -9.91 23.15
CA ILE A 19 -23.16 -9.96 21.71
C ILE A 19 -22.69 -8.69 21.00
N GLN A 20 -22.86 -7.52 21.61
CA GLN A 20 -22.41 -6.25 21.04
C GLN A 20 -20.90 -6.19 20.89
N MET A 21 -20.15 -6.67 21.87
CA MET A 21 -18.67 -6.75 21.81
C MET A 21 -18.20 -7.72 20.72
N ILE A 22 -18.87 -8.86 20.55
CA ILE A 22 -18.58 -9.81 19.47
C ILE A 22 -18.86 -9.18 18.10
N GLY A 23 -20.02 -8.52 17.95
CA GLY A 23 -20.38 -7.82 16.72
C GLY A 23 -19.39 -6.72 16.36
N LEU A 24 -18.96 -5.92 17.34
CA LEU A 24 -17.94 -4.89 17.14
C LEU A 24 -16.59 -5.49 16.73
N SER A 25 -16.18 -6.61 17.34
CA SER A 25 -14.93 -7.30 17.00
C SER A 25 -14.94 -7.81 15.55
N LEU A 26 -16.03 -8.49 15.15
CA LEU A 26 -16.21 -8.96 13.78
C LEU A 26 -16.24 -7.80 12.78
N PHE A 27 -16.87 -6.68 13.15
CA PHE A 27 -16.87 -5.47 12.34
C PHE A 27 -15.45 -4.92 12.19
N VAL A 28 -14.69 -4.75 13.28
CA VAL A 28 -13.33 -4.20 13.21
C VAL A 28 -12.41 -5.11 12.37
N TRP A 29 -12.44 -6.42 12.59
CA TRP A 29 -11.61 -7.35 11.80
C TRP A 29 -12.04 -7.40 10.33
N GLY A 30 -13.35 -7.45 10.05
CA GLY A 30 -13.85 -7.55 8.69
C GLY A 30 -13.73 -6.26 7.86
N PHE A 31 -14.00 -5.10 8.47
CA PHE A 31 -14.03 -3.81 7.76
C PHE A 31 -12.70 -3.07 7.77
N PHE A 32 -11.86 -3.23 8.79
CA PHE A 32 -10.54 -2.61 8.78
C PHE A 32 -9.54 -3.62 8.21
N PRO A 33 -9.08 -3.44 6.96
CA PRO A 33 -7.99 -4.24 6.45
C PRO A 33 -6.72 -3.85 7.19
N VAL A 34 -6.48 -4.49 8.34
CA VAL A 34 -5.13 -4.63 8.91
C VAL A 34 -4.36 -5.57 8.00
N LYS A 35 -4.08 -5.12 6.78
CA LYS A 35 -3.04 -5.73 5.97
C LYS A 35 -1.77 -5.49 6.79
N PRO A 36 -1.04 -6.54 7.23
CA PRO A 36 0.29 -6.31 7.75
C PRO A 36 1.04 -5.53 6.68
N ALA A 37 1.61 -4.38 7.07
CA ALA A 37 2.48 -3.64 6.17
C ALA A 37 3.53 -4.64 5.68
N LEU A 38 3.58 -4.89 4.37
CA LEU A 38 4.62 -5.72 3.79
C LEU A 38 5.95 -5.15 4.27
N THR A 39 6.77 -5.99 4.90
CA THR A 39 8.12 -5.60 5.31
C THR A 39 8.90 -5.30 4.05
N GLY A 40 8.98 -4.01 3.72
CA GLY A 40 9.68 -3.49 2.56
C GLY A 40 10.66 -2.44 3.05
N VAL A 41 11.93 -2.64 2.75
CA VAL A 41 12.97 -1.65 2.94
C VAL A 41 13.18 -1.01 1.58
N SER A 42 12.85 0.27 1.42
CA SER A 42 13.02 1.00 0.15
C SER A 42 14.51 1.19 -0.19
N GLY A 43 15.37 1.09 0.83
CA GLY A 43 16.82 1.22 0.74
C GLY A 43 17.42 1.56 2.12
N PRO A 44 18.74 1.77 2.20
CA PRO A 44 19.45 2.14 3.43
C PRO A 44 18.86 3.36 4.17
N GLU A 45 18.18 4.25 3.43
CA GLU A 45 17.50 5.44 3.94
C GLU A 45 16.28 5.11 4.80
N SER A 46 15.66 3.94 4.61
CA SER A 46 14.52 3.49 5.43
C SER A 46 14.90 3.22 6.89
N TYR A 47 16.20 3.09 7.19
CA TYR A 47 16.72 2.95 8.55
C TYR A 47 16.97 4.28 9.25
N ARG A 48 16.88 5.41 8.54
CA ARG A 48 17.04 6.74 9.14
C ARG A 48 15.72 7.14 9.78
N ALA A 49 15.75 7.48 11.07
CA ALA A 49 14.59 8.05 11.73
C ALA A 49 14.17 9.34 10.99
N PRO A 50 12.85 9.60 10.81
CA PRO A 50 12.39 10.84 10.23
C PRO A 50 12.95 12.00 11.05
N ALA A 51 13.84 12.79 10.44
CA ALA A 51 14.36 14.00 11.04
C ALA A 51 13.24 15.05 10.96
N PHE A 52 12.76 15.48 12.12
CA PHE A 52 11.86 16.61 12.21
C PHE A 52 12.75 17.86 12.14
N ASP A 53 13.03 18.33 10.93
CA ASP A 53 13.62 19.66 10.77
C ASP A 53 12.55 20.65 11.22
N SER A 54 12.83 21.39 12.29
CA SER A 54 11.96 22.47 12.75
C SER A 54 11.81 23.48 11.61
N ASP A 55 10.60 23.58 11.06
CA ASP A 55 10.20 24.48 9.98
C ASP A 55 10.38 25.96 10.37
N GLU A 56 11.62 26.44 10.44
CA GLU A 56 11.97 27.85 10.59
C GLU A 56 12.50 28.44 9.27
N ASN A 57 12.06 27.97 8.10
CA ASN A 57 12.18 28.77 6.87
C ASN A 57 11.40 28.24 5.64
N TYR A 58 10.12 27.87 5.76
CA TYR A 58 9.27 27.65 4.58
C TYR A 58 8.79 28.96 3.94
N GLY A 59 9.72 29.90 3.74
CA GLY A 59 9.50 31.05 2.86
C GLY A 59 9.74 30.62 1.42
N ASN A 60 8.75 30.04 0.75
CA ASN A 60 8.63 29.90 -0.72
C ASN A 60 9.94 30.04 -1.52
N ILE A 61 10.93 29.17 -1.28
CA ILE A 61 12.10 29.18 -2.15
C ILE A 61 11.72 28.33 -3.35
N SER A 62 11.18 28.97 -4.39
CA SER A 62 11.07 28.38 -5.72
C SER A 62 12.47 28.24 -6.30
N LEU A 63 13.28 27.34 -5.73
CA LEU A 63 14.59 27.02 -6.24
C LEU A 63 14.41 26.42 -7.64
N PRO A 64 15.24 26.82 -8.61
CA PRO A 64 15.31 26.13 -9.89
C PRO A 64 15.53 24.61 -9.66
N PRO A 65 14.92 23.73 -10.47
CA PRO A 65 14.95 22.28 -10.26
C PRO A 65 16.37 21.69 -10.07
N HIS A 66 17.37 22.29 -10.69
CA HIS A 66 18.77 21.85 -10.59
C HIS A 66 19.39 22.15 -9.22
N GLN A 67 19.06 23.28 -8.59
CA GLN A 67 19.55 23.65 -7.25
C GLN A 67 18.84 22.85 -6.16
N LEU A 68 17.55 22.57 -6.38
CA LEU A 68 16.79 21.70 -5.49
C LEU A 68 17.36 20.28 -5.52
N ARG A 69 17.68 19.75 -6.72
CA ARG A 69 18.32 18.44 -6.89
C ARG A 69 19.67 18.36 -6.17
N SER A 70 20.54 19.37 -6.32
CA SER A 70 21.84 19.37 -5.64
C SER A 70 21.69 19.43 -4.13
N LEU A 71 20.79 20.27 -3.61
CA LEU A 71 20.49 20.32 -2.17
C LEU A 71 19.98 18.99 -1.64
N TYR A 72 19.06 18.32 -2.34
CA TYR A 72 18.60 16.99 -1.93
C TYR A 72 19.72 15.94 -1.99
N GLN A 73 20.59 15.99 -3.00
CA GLN A 73 21.73 15.08 -3.10
C GLN A 73 22.72 15.30 -1.93
N ASP A 74 23.04 16.56 -1.62
CA ASP A 74 23.95 16.94 -0.55
C ASP A 74 23.37 16.59 0.84
N LEU A 75 22.09 16.89 1.07
CA LEU A 75 21.40 16.60 2.34
C LEU A 75 21.16 15.11 2.55
N SER A 76 20.81 14.38 1.49
CA SER A 76 20.56 12.94 1.60
C SER A 76 21.85 12.19 1.94
N GLY A 77 23.00 12.66 1.43
CA GLY A 77 24.28 11.95 1.54
C GLY A 77 24.28 10.60 0.84
N ILE A 78 23.29 10.35 -0.04
CA ILE A 78 23.11 9.09 -0.76
C ILE A 78 23.57 9.33 -2.21
N PRO A 79 24.57 8.59 -2.71
CA PRO A 79 24.96 8.70 -4.10
C PRO A 79 23.77 8.25 -4.97
N PRO A 80 23.37 9.04 -5.99
CA PRO A 80 22.27 8.66 -6.86
C PRO A 80 22.65 7.39 -7.61
N SER A 81 22.02 6.27 -7.27
CA SER A 81 22.18 5.00 -8.00
C SER A 81 21.51 5.05 -9.38
N PHE A 82 20.55 5.94 -9.56
CA PHE A 82 19.81 6.14 -10.79
C PHE A 82 19.74 7.63 -11.16
N ASP A 83 19.97 7.98 -12.42
CA ASP A 83 19.91 9.37 -12.88
C ASP A 83 18.46 9.87 -13.03
N ARG A 84 17.52 8.97 -13.39
CA ARG A 84 16.13 9.31 -13.71
C ARG A 84 15.18 8.21 -13.30
N LEU A 85 14.03 8.60 -12.75
CA LEU A 85 12.89 7.73 -12.49
C LEU A 85 11.76 8.08 -13.48
N ILE A 86 11.20 7.06 -14.14
CA ILE A 86 10.04 7.22 -15.01
C ILE A 86 8.88 6.48 -14.35
N LEU A 87 7.82 7.21 -14.03
CA LEU A 87 6.55 6.63 -13.56
C LEU A 87 5.57 6.62 -14.73
N LEU A 88 5.18 5.42 -15.17
CA LEU A 88 4.18 5.20 -16.21
C LEU A 88 2.94 4.56 -15.60
N VAL A 89 1.79 5.20 -15.76
CA VAL A 89 0.49 4.70 -15.29
C VAL A 89 -0.35 4.34 -16.50
N ILE A 90 -0.82 3.10 -16.55
CA ILE A 90 -1.75 2.62 -17.57
C ILE A 90 -3.08 2.38 -16.87
N ASP A 91 -4.08 3.17 -17.22
CA ASP A 91 -5.40 3.05 -16.62
C ASP A 91 -6.07 1.74 -17.05
N GLY A 92 -6.74 1.08 -16.10
CA GLY A 92 -7.54 -0.10 -16.34
C GLY A 92 -6.79 -1.33 -16.88
N LEU A 93 -5.46 -1.41 -16.77
CA LEU A 93 -4.70 -2.62 -17.17
C LEU A 93 -4.67 -3.65 -16.02
N PRO A 94 -5.44 -4.75 -16.11
CA PRO A 94 -5.46 -5.76 -15.06
C PRO A 94 -4.12 -6.49 -15.01
N ALA A 95 -3.62 -6.74 -13.80
CA ALA A 95 -2.35 -7.43 -13.60
C ALA A 95 -2.35 -8.83 -14.22
N GLU A 96 -3.50 -9.52 -14.26
CA GLU A 96 -3.62 -10.84 -14.89
C GLU A 96 -3.34 -10.88 -16.39
N PHE A 97 -3.45 -9.75 -17.10
CA PHE A 97 -3.17 -9.71 -18.54
C PHE A 97 -1.67 -9.77 -18.81
N VAL A 98 -0.87 -9.29 -17.86
CA VAL A 98 0.59 -9.21 -17.96
C VAL A 98 1.27 -10.36 -17.21
N LEU A 99 0.81 -10.65 -16.00
CA LEU A 99 1.45 -11.60 -15.07
C LEU A 99 0.73 -12.94 -14.99
N GLY A 100 -0.50 -13.03 -15.49
CA GLY A 100 -1.35 -14.18 -15.27
C GLY A 100 -1.99 -14.20 -13.88
N LYS A 101 -2.66 -15.31 -13.56
CA LYS A 101 -3.47 -15.44 -12.34
C LYS A 101 -3.30 -16.83 -11.72
N ASP A 102 -3.25 -16.87 -10.40
CA ASP A 102 -3.19 -18.12 -9.62
C ASP A 102 -2.01 -19.03 -10.01
N GLY A 103 -0.85 -18.44 -10.33
CA GLY A 103 0.35 -19.17 -10.75
C GLY A 103 0.33 -19.64 -12.21
N ASN A 104 -0.76 -19.40 -12.95
CA ASN A 104 -0.84 -19.72 -14.37
C ASN A 104 -0.36 -18.53 -15.22
N PRO A 105 0.32 -18.79 -16.34
CA PRO A 105 0.73 -17.73 -17.26
C PRO A 105 -0.49 -17.04 -17.92
N PRO A 106 -0.33 -15.79 -18.36
CA PRO A 106 -1.36 -15.08 -19.11
C PRO A 106 -1.68 -15.78 -20.43
N ARG A 107 -2.90 -15.55 -20.96
CA ARG A 107 -3.29 -16.11 -22.26
C ARG A 107 -2.45 -15.50 -23.38
N LYS A 108 -2.16 -16.28 -24.42
CA LYS A 108 -1.40 -15.82 -25.60
C LYS A 108 -1.96 -14.54 -26.22
N ALA A 109 -3.30 -14.41 -26.28
CA ALA A 109 -3.98 -13.21 -26.76
C ALA A 109 -3.62 -11.92 -26.00
N PHE A 110 -3.18 -12.02 -24.74
CA PHE A 110 -2.70 -10.88 -23.96
C PHE A 110 -1.17 -10.74 -24.00
N MET A 111 -0.44 -11.84 -24.21
CA MET A 111 1.02 -11.81 -24.30
C MET A 111 1.51 -11.24 -25.64
N GLU A 112 0.92 -11.69 -26.75
CA GLU A 112 1.35 -11.33 -28.11
C GLU A 112 1.32 -9.82 -28.39
N PRO A 113 0.34 -9.03 -27.89
CA PRO A 113 0.36 -7.57 -28.04
C PRO A 113 1.40 -6.85 -27.17
N MET A 114 2.00 -7.52 -26.18
CA MET A 114 2.91 -6.91 -25.20
C MET A 114 4.31 -7.57 -25.20
N PRO A 115 4.98 -7.72 -26.36
CA PRO A 115 6.22 -8.48 -26.46
C PRO A 115 7.37 -7.88 -25.64
N TYR A 116 7.43 -6.54 -25.54
CA TYR A 116 8.44 -5.85 -24.76
C TYR A 116 8.30 -6.13 -23.26
N THR A 117 7.10 -5.92 -22.70
CA THR A 117 6.81 -6.19 -21.29
C THR A 117 7.06 -7.65 -20.93
N GLN A 118 6.64 -8.58 -21.79
CA GLN A 118 6.88 -10.00 -21.60
C GLN A 118 8.37 -10.35 -21.64
N SER A 119 9.15 -9.74 -22.53
CA SER A 119 10.61 -9.93 -22.59
C SER A 119 11.32 -9.43 -21.33
N LEU A 120 10.91 -8.28 -20.77
CA LEU A 120 11.48 -7.76 -19.52
C LEU A 120 11.27 -8.74 -18.36
N LEU A 121 10.07 -9.32 -18.27
CA LEU A 121 9.73 -10.31 -17.24
C LEU A 121 10.50 -11.63 -17.46
N ALA A 122 10.54 -12.13 -18.69
CA ALA A 122 11.20 -13.40 -19.02
C ALA A 122 12.73 -13.35 -18.82
N ASN A 123 13.35 -12.20 -19.08
CA ASN A 123 14.79 -12.00 -18.89
C ASN A 123 15.17 -11.63 -17.45
N GLY A 124 14.21 -11.55 -16.52
CA GLY A 124 14.46 -11.16 -15.13
C GLY A 124 14.90 -9.70 -14.97
N MET A 125 14.70 -8.85 -15.99
CA MET A 125 15.00 -7.42 -15.93
C MET A 125 13.88 -6.61 -15.28
N ALA A 126 12.69 -7.20 -15.14
CA ALA A 126 11.55 -6.65 -14.41
C ALA A 126 10.97 -7.66 -13.42
N ILE A 127 10.41 -7.15 -12.33
CA ILE A 127 9.69 -7.93 -11.33
C ILE A 127 8.21 -7.60 -11.45
N GLY A 128 7.39 -8.61 -11.69
CA GLY A 128 5.94 -8.50 -11.70
C GLY A 128 5.35 -8.50 -10.29
N TYR A 129 4.33 -7.67 -10.05
CA TYR A 129 3.61 -7.62 -8.79
C TYR A 129 2.10 -7.41 -8.99
N HIS A 130 1.27 -8.16 -8.24
CA HIS A 130 -0.18 -7.97 -8.22
C HIS A 130 -0.58 -6.92 -7.18
N ALA A 131 -0.76 -5.69 -7.65
CA ALA A 131 -1.29 -4.62 -6.81
C ALA A 131 -2.79 -4.84 -6.51
N LYS A 132 -3.19 -4.66 -5.24
CA LYS A 132 -4.59 -4.71 -4.83
C LYS A 132 -5.11 -3.29 -4.58
N ALA A 133 -5.96 -2.81 -5.47
CA ALA A 133 -6.61 -1.50 -5.35
C ALA A 133 -7.43 -1.38 -4.05
N ALA A 134 -7.54 -0.16 -3.53
CA ALA A 134 -8.43 0.18 -2.43
C ALA A 134 -9.87 0.37 -2.96
N PRO A 135 -10.93 0.04 -2.18
CA PRO A 135 -12.32 0.25 -2.60
C PRO A 135 -12.68 1.77 -2.66
N PRO A 136 -13.64 2.22 -3.49
CA PRO A 136 -14.36 1.50 -4.55
C PRO A 136 -13.76 1.78 -5.95
N THR A 137 -13.64 0.70 -6.73
CA THR A 137 -13.35 0.69 -8.17
C THR A 137 -14.63 0.57 -8.97
#